data_AF-X1GZ96-F1
#
_entry.id   AF-X1GZ96-F1
#
_cell.length_a   1.000
_cell.length_b   1.000
_cell.length_c   1.000
_cell.angle_alpha   90.00
_cell.angle_beta   90.00
_cell.angle_gamma   90.00
#
_symmetry.space_group_name_H-M   'P 1'
#
loop_
_entity.id
_entity.type
_entity.pdbx_description
1 polymer ?
#
loop_
_entity_poly.entity_id
_entity_poly.type
_entity_poly.pdbx_seq_one_letter_code
_entity_poly.pdbx_strand_id
1 'polypeptide(L)' 'MKIIAVNGSPRKGGNTDLLLDEVLGIIKRNQIETETI' A
#
# COMPACT_ATOMS: atom_id res chain seq x y z
N MET A 1 -14.66 -5.09 3.12
CA MET A 1 -14.19 -3.70 2.96
C MET A 1 -12.90 -3.76 2.17
N LYS A 2 -12.75 -2.90 1.15
CA LYS A 2 -11.59 -2.89 0.24
C LYS A 2 -10.90 -1.54 0.34
N ILE A 3 -9.58 -1.55 0.47
CA ILE A 3 -8.76 -0.34 0.53
C ILE A 3 -7.95 -0.24 -0.76
N ILE A 4 -8.00 0.94 -1.38
CA ILE A 4 -7.19 1.28 -2.54
C ILE A 4 -6.15 2.30 -2.08
N ALA A 5 -4.87 1.94 -2.23
CA ALA A 5 -3.76 2.85 -2.03
C ALA A 5 -3.34 3.44 -3.38
N VAL A 6 -3.20 4.75 -3.46
CA VAL A 6 -2.72 5.44 -4.68
C VAL A 6 -1.33 5.98 -4.41
N ASN A 7 -0.33 5.49 -5.15
CA ASN A 7 1.02 6.02 -5.04
C ASN A 7 1.24 7.17 -6.03
N GLY A 8 1.26 8.41 -5.52
CA GLY A 8 1.56 9.60 -6.33
C GLY A 8 3.05 9.82 -6.62
N SER A 9 3.97 9.02 -6.05
CA SER A 9 5.40 9.14 -6.31
C SER A 9 5.76 8.51 -7.65
N PRO A 10 6.45 9.24 -8.56
CA PRO A 10 6.89 8.69 -9.83
C PRO A 10 8.11 7.75 -9.68
N ARG A 11 8.74 7.72 -8.50
CA ARG A 11 9.93 6.90 -8.23
C ARG A 11 9.52 5.51 -7.79
N LYS A 12 9.94 4.48 -8.55
CA LYS A 12 9.81 3.07 -8.18
C LYS A 12 10.85 2.68 -7.13
N GLY A 13 10.45 1.89 -6.14
CA GLY A 13 11.26 1.52 -4.99
C GLY A 13 11.59 2.70 -4.07
N GLY A 14 10.82 3.78 -4.15
CA GLY A 14 11.04 4.98 -3.33
C GLY A 14 10.48 4.81 -1.92
N ASN A 15 10.74 5.80 -1.05
CA ASN A 15 10.23 5.78 0.33
C ASN A 15 8.70 5.66 0.39
N THR A 16 7.97 6.21 -0.59
CA THR A 16 6.51 6.06 -0.64
C THR A 16 6.09 4.63 -0.94
N ASP A 17 6.80 3.91 -1.82
CA ASP A 17 6.53 2.47 -2.06
C ASP A 17 6.77 1.67 -0.78
N LEU A 18 7.92 1.89 -0.13
CA LEU A 18 8.28 1.19 1.11
C LEU A 18 7.28 1.45 2.24
N LEU A 19 6.80 2.69 2.36
CA LEU A 19 5.76 3.06 3.32
C LEU A 19 4.45 2.34 3.01
N LEU A 20 4.02 2.32 1.74
CA LEU A 20 2.80 1.65 1.33
C LEU A 20 2.88 0.15 1.58
N ASP A 21 4.01 -0.49 1.27
CA ASP A 21 4.22 -1.92 1.52
C ASP A 21 4.05 -2.27 3.01
N GLU A 22 4.65 -1.49 3.91
CA GLU A 22 4.54 -1.72 5.36
C GLU A 22 3.09 -1.54 5.86
N VAL A 23 2.44 -0.44 5.47
CA VAL A 23 1.07 -0.12 5.90
C VAL A 23 0.06 -1.14 5.36
N LEU A 24 0.14 -1.47 4.07
CA LEU A 24 -0.73 -2.46 3.44
C LEU A 24 -0.48 -3.86 4.01
N GLY A 25 0.75 -4.17 4.42
CA GLY A 25 1.08 -5.39 5.14
C GLY A 25 0.32 -5.53 6.47
N ILE A 26 0.22 -4.45 7.25
CA ILE A 26 -0.58 -4.42 8.48
C ILE A 26 -2.08 -4.62 8.18
N ILE A 27 -2.60 -3.92 7.18
CA ILE A 27 -4.02 -3.98 6.81
C ILE A 27 -4.40 -5.39 6.35
N LYS A 28 -3.56 -6.02 5.51
CA LYS A 28 -3.77 -7.38 5.01
C LYS A 28 -3.79 -8.42 6.14
N ARG A 29 -3.00 -8.24 7.21
CA ARG A 29 -3.05 -9.10 8.41
C ARG A 29 -4.39 -9.05 9.13
N ASN A 30 -5.15 -7.97 8.98
CA ASN A 30 -6.50 -7.83 9.52
C ASN A 30 -7.58 -8.36 8.56
N GLN A 31 -7.20 -9.17 7.56
CA GLN A 31 -8.09 -9.78 6.57
C GLN A 31 -8.87 -8.75 5.73
N ILE A 32 -8.32 -7.55 5.56
CA ILE A 32 -8.87 -6.51 4.69
C ILE A 32 -8.19 -6.62 3.32
N GLU A 33 -8.99 -6.63 2.25
CA GLU A 33 -8.48 -6.63 0.88
C GLU A 33 -7.84 -5.29 0.55
N THR A 34 -6.64 -5.34 -0.03
CA THR A 34 -5.86 -4.16 -0.43
C THR A 34 -5.42 -4.25 -1.89
N GLU A 35 -5.41 -3.10 -2.55
CA GLU A 35 -4.92 -2.93 -3.93
C GLU A 35 -4.14 -1.62 -4.02
N THR A 36 -3.03 -1.61 -4.76
CA THR A 36 -2.21 -0.42 -5.01
C THR A 36 -2.34 0.01 -6.46
N ILE A 37 -2.52 1.31 -6.69
CA ILE A 37 -2.62 1.97 -8.00
C ILE A 37 -1.53 3.03 -8.14
#